data_AF-A0A9C8I638-F1
#
_entry.id   AF-A0A9C8I638-F1
#
_cell.length_a   1.000
_cell.length_b   1.000
_cell.length_c   1.000
_cell.angle_alpha   90.00
_cell.angle_beta   90.00
_cell.angle_gamma   90.00
#
_symmetry.space_group_name_H-M   'P 1'
#
loop_
_entity.id
_entity.type
_entity.pdbx_description
1 polymer ?
#
loop_
_entity_poly.entity_id
_entity_poly.type
_entity_poly.pdbx_seq_one_letter_code
_entity_poly.pdbx_strand_id
1 'polypeptide(L)'
;MITEFPLLLIVWSAMVSMGCLYWIIAGLLDYRLSRQVRPLDTVHPPEPDNWPKVSIIIPACNEADTIENALESKLESDYPDFELIIINDRST
;
A
#
# COMPACT_ATOMS: atom_id res chain seq x y z
N MET A 1 -9.21 -30.55 -42.41
CA MET A 1 -9.30 -29.07 -42.36
C MET A 1 -10.45 -28.55 -41.50
N ILE A 2 -11.57 -29.29 -41.33
CA ILE A 2 -12.74 -28.84 -40.53
C ILE A 2 -12.64 -29.24 -39.03
N THR A 3 -11.79 -30.22 -38.69
CA THR A 3 -11.61 -30.75 -37.32
C THR A 3 -10.68 -29.91 -36.42
N GLU A 4 -9.85 -29.04 -36.99
CA GLU A 4 -8.88 -28.23 -36.24
C GLU A 4 -9.54 -27.03 -35.52
N PHE A 5 -10.63 -26.51 -36.09
CA PHE A 5 -11.38 -25.37 -35.57
C PHE A 5 -12.01 -25.61 -34.18
N PRO A 6 -12.74 -26.73 -33.94
CA PRO A 6 -13.30 -27.00 -32.60
C PRO A 6 -12.21 -27.25 -31.55
N LEU A 7 -11.07 -27.85 -31.92
CA LEU A 7 -9.95 -28.08 -31.01
C LEU A 7 -9.34 -26.75 -30.54
N LEU A 8 -9.12 -25.82 -31.47
CA LEU A 8 -8.58 -24.50 -31.17
C LEU A 8 -9.52 -23.71 -30.24
N LEU A 9 -10.83 -23.75 -30.47
CA LEU A 9 -11.82 -23.12 -29.58
C LEU A 9 -11.81 -23.71 -28.16
N ILE A 10 -11.66 -25.03 -28.03
CA ILE A 10 -11.56 -25.70 -26.73
C ILE A 10 -10.26 -25.30 -26.00
N VAL A 11 -9.14 -25.22 -26.72
CA VAL A 11 -7.86 -24.78 -26.12
C VAL A 11 -7.96 -23.34 -25.64
N TRP A 12 -8.54 -22.44 -26.46
CA TRP A 12 -8.74 -21.04 -26.07
C TRP A 12 -9.66 -20.90 -24.86
N SER A 13 -10.78 -21.62 -24.82
CA SER A 13 -11.71 -21.55 -23.69
C SER A 13 -11.07 -22.09 -22.41
N ALA A 14 -10.26 -23.14 -22.50
CA ALA A 14 -9.49 -23.67 -21.37
C ALA A 14 -8.45 -22.67 -20.84
N MET A 15 -7.71 -22.00 -21.74
CA MET A 15 -6.73 -20.98 -21.36
C MET A 15 -7.39 -19.78 -20.67
N VAL A 16 -8.50 -19.28 -21.21
CA VAL A 16 -9.28 -18.19 -20.60
C VAL A 16 -9.80 -18.61 -19.22
N SER A 17 -10.36 -19.82 -19.12
CA SER A 17 -10.88 -20.36 -17.86
C SER A 17 -9.78 -20.49 -16.80
N MET A 18 -8.58 -20.92 -17.19
CA MET A 18 -7.43 -21.00 -16.29
C MET A 18 -6.98 -19.60 -15.82
N GLY A 19 -6.98 -18.61 -16.71
CA GLY A 19 -6.70 -17.21 -16.35
C GLY A 19 -7.74 -16.64 -15.38
N CYS A 20 -9.03 -16.88 -15.63
CA CYS A 20 -10.11 -16.49 -14.72
C CYS A 20 -9.96 -17.17 -13.36
N LEU A 21 -9.67 -18.48 -13.34
CA LEU A 21 -9.46 -19.24 -12.11
C LEU A 21 -8.28 -18.69 -11.30
N TYR A 22 -7.16 -18.36 -11.98
CA TYR A 22 -6.02 -17.72 -11.34
C TYR A 22 -6.40 -16.40 -10.66
N TRP A 23 -7.11 -15.51 -11.35
CA TRP A 23 -7.53 -14.24 -10.79
C TRP A 23 -8.54 -14.39 -9.64
N ILE A 24 -9.45 -15.37 -9.72
CA ILE A 24 -10.38 -15.68 -8.62
C ILE A 24 -9.61 -16.14 -7.39
N ILE A 25 -8.63 -17.03 -7.56
CA ILE A 25 -7.80 -17.53 -6.45
C ILE A 25 -6.95 -16.38 -5.87
N ALA A 26 -6.27 -15.60 -6.71
CA ALA A 26 -5.44 -14.48 -6.29
C ALA A 26 -6.27 -13.43 -5.52
N GLY A 27 -7.43 -13.04 -6.05
CA GLY A 27 -8.34 -12.12 -5.39
C GLY A 27 -8.90 -12.68 -4.08
N LEU A 28 -9.18 -13.97 -4.00
CA LEU A 28 -9.61 -14.61 -2.75
C LEU A 28 -8.49 -14.63 -1.71
N LEU A 29 -7.24 -14.92 -2.10
CA LEU A 29 -6.09 -14.89 -1.21
C LEU A 29 -5.81 -13.48 -0.71
N ASP A 30 -5.81 -12.49 -1.60
CA ASP A 30 -5.63 -11.08 -1.27
C ASP A 30 -6.73 -10.58 -0.32
N TYR A 31 -8.00 -10.92 -0.59
CA TYR A 31 -9.11 -10.60 0.30
C TYR A 31 -8.94 -11.25 1.68
N ARG A 32 -8.46 -12.51 1.74
CA ARG A 32 -8.21 -13.22 3.00
C ARG A 32 -7.04 -12.61 3.78
N LEU A 33 -5.98 -12.19 3.11
CA LEU A 33 -4.83 -11.52 3.72
C LEU A 33 -5.20 -10.12 4.21
N SER A 34 -5.90 -9.34 3.39
CA SER A 34 -6.37 -8.00 3.72
C SER A 34 -7.31 -8.02 4.92
N ARG A 35 -8.13 -9.06 5.08
CA ARG A 35 -8.98 -9.24 6.28
C ARG A 35 -8.25 -9.69 7.54
N GLN A 36 -7.01 -10.17 7.43
CA GLN A 36 -6.18 -10.51 8.59
C GLN A 36 -5.43 -9.30 9.14
N VAL A 37 -5.24 -8.25 8.33
CA VAL A 37 -4.70 -6.98 8.83
C VAL A 37 -5.75 -6.37 9.74
N ARG A 38 -5.47 -6.40 11.04
CA ARG A 38 -6.33 -5.72 12.02
C ARG A 38 -6.27 -4.22 11.71
N PRO A 39 -7.41 -3.57 11.45
CA PRO A 39 -7.41 -2.16 11.15
C PRO A 39 -6.99 -1.41 12.43
N LEU A 40 -6.09 -0.45 12.29
CA LEU A 40 -5.43 0.22 13.43
C LEU A 40 -6.42 1.02 14.28
N ASP A 41 -7.53 1.47 13.68
CA ASP A 41 -8.64 2.15 14.35
C ASP A 41 -9.34 1.30 15.42
N THR A 42 -9.29 -0.03 15.30
CA THR A 42 -9.88 -0.95 16.29
C THR A 42 -8.97 -1.22 17.48
N VAL A 43 -7.74 -0.71 17.46
CA VAL A 43 -6.76 -0.87 18.53
C VAL A 43 -6.70 0.43 19.32
N HIS A 44 -7.35 0.46 20.48
CA HIS A 44 -7.25 1.56 21.44
C HIS A 44 -6.32 1.14 22.59
N PRO A 45 -5.00 1.29 22.45
CA PRO A 45 -4.11 1.11 23.59
C PRO A 45 -4.42 2.18 24.65
N PRO A 46 -4.20 1.89 25.94
CA PRO A 46 -4.27 2.94 26.95
C PRO A 46 -3.27 4.04 26.60
N GLU A 47 -3.68 5.30 26.82
CA GLU A 47 -2.75 6.43 26.67
C GLU A 47 -1.59 6.26 27.65
N PRO A 48 -0.34 6.43 27.20
CA PRO A 48 0.80 6.36 28.09
C PRO A 48 0.80 7.56 29.05
N ASP A 49 1.26 7.36 30.28
CA ASP A 49 1.43 8.44 31.26
C ASP A 49 2.37 9.55 30.75
N ASN A 50 3.31 9.19 29.87
CA ASN A 50 4.21 10.13 29.22
C ASN A 50 4.45 9.71 27.76
N TRP A 51 4.19 10.64 26.85
CA TRP A 51 4.48 10.46 25.43
C TRP A 51 5.99 10.63 25.17
N PRO A 52 6.67 9.65 24.55
CA PRO A 52 8.08 9.80 24.21
C PRO A 52 8.26 10.81 23.09
N LYS A 53 9.39 11.52 23.08
CA LYS A 53 9.78 12.35 21.94
C LYS A 53 9.95 11.47 20.69
N VAL A 54 9.33 11.86 19.57
CA VAL A 54 9.43 11.15 18.28
C VAL A 54 10.22 11.97 17.27
N SER A 55 11.20 11.35 16.60
CA SER A 55 11.93 11.96 15.50
C SER A 55 11.45 11.40 14.16
N ILE A 56 10.86 12.23 13.32
CA ILE A 56 10.41 11.87 11.98
C ILE A 56 11.48 12.32 10.99
N ILE A 57 12.15 11.37 10.34
CA ILE A 57 13.22 11.64 9.37
C ILE A 57 12.69 11.43 7.96
N ILE A 58 12.73 12.48 7.14
CA ILE A 58 12.22 12.47 5.76
C ILE A 58 13.38 12.72 4.79
N PRO A 59 13.87 11.69 4.08
CA PRO A 59 14.73 11.91 2.92
C PRO A 59 13.89 12.45 1.75
N ALA A 60 14.36 13.53 1.13
CA ALA A 60 13.71 14.19 0.01
C ALA A 60 14.69 14.39 -1.15
N CYS A 61 14.39 13.81 -2.32
CA CYS A 61 15.15 13.98 -3.55
C CYS A 61 14.20 14.50 -4.64
N ASN A 62 14.42 15.72 -5.13
CA ASN A 62 13.61 16.34 -6.18
C ASN A 62 12.11 16.49 -5.83
N GLU A 63 11.80 16.65 -4.55
CA GLU A 63 10.42 16.78 -4.03
C GLU A 63 9.98 18.26 -3.90
N ALA A 64 10.60 19.20 -4.61
CA ALA A 64 10.34 20.65 -4.43
C ALA A 64 8.85 21.01 -4.58
N ASP A 65 8.14 20.34 -5.49
CA ASP A 65 6.72 20.61 -5.78
C ASP A 65 5.75 19.95 -4.79
N THR A 66 6.22 18.97 -4.01
CA THR A 66 5.38 18.10 -3.15
C THR A 66 5.71 18.23 -1.67
N ILE A 67 6.92 18.69 -1.35
CA ILE A 67 7.46 18.70 0.01
C ILE A 67 6.65 19.62 0.92
N GLU A 68 6.16 20.76 0.45
CA GLU A 68 5.35 21.69 1.24
C GLU A 68 4.09 21.01 1.77
N ASN A 69 3.26 20.47 0.88
CA ASN A 69 2.03 19.75 1.24
C ASN A 69 2.31 18.56 2.18
N ALA A 70 3.42 17.84 1.93
CA ALA A 70 3.81 16.70 2.77
C ALA A 70 4.17 17.14 4.18
N LEU A 71 4.89 18.27 4.34
CA LEU A 71 5.27 18.81 5.63
C LEU A 71 4.07 19.40 6.37
N GLU A 72 3.19 20.14 5.70
CA GLU A 72 1.95 20.66 6.29
C GLU A 72 1.12 19.54 6.92
N SER A 73 0.89 18.45 6.17
CA SER A 73 0.17 17.28 6.69
C SER A 73 0.84 16.63 7.91
N LYS A 74 2.17 16.66 8.02
CA LYS A 74 2.88 16.11 9.19
C LYS A 74 2.88 17.06 10.38
N LEU A 75 2.89 18.36 10.14
CA LEU A 75 2.77 19.38 11.18
C LEU A 75 1.39 19.41 11.83
N GLU A 76 0.35 18.93 11.14
CA GLU A 76 -1.01 18.77 11.67
C GLU A 76 -1.18 17.55 12.60
N SER A 77 -0.13 16.77 12.86
CA SER A 77 -0.20 15.63 13.79
C SER A 77 -0.57 16.09 15.21
N ASP A 78 -1.46 15.34 15.86
CA ASP A 78 -1.88 15.51 17.26
C ASP A 78 -0.89 14.94 18.29
N TYR A 79 0.30 14.52 17.84
CA TYR A 79 1.33 13.96 18.72
C TYR A 79 2.04 15.07 19.51
N PRO A 80 2.16 14.97 20.84
CA PRO A 80 2.51 16.12 21.68
C PRO A 80 3.97 16.57 21.62
N ASP A 81 4.92 15.66 21.32
CA ASP A 81 6.36 15.99 21.27
C ASP A 81 7.04 15.23 20.13
N PHE A 82 7.14 15.88 18.97
CA PHE A 82 7.89 15.35 17.84
C PHE A 82 8.78 16.40 17.18
N GLU A 83 9.81 15.91 16.50
CA GLU A 83 10.67 16.70 15.63
C GLU A 83 10.64 16.16 14.21
N LEU A 84 10.76 17.07 13.24
CA LEU A 84 10.76 16.75 11.82
C LEU A 84 12.13 17.09 11.24
N ILE A 85 12.84 16.08 10.74
CA ILE A 85 14.19 16.21 10.19
C ILE A 85 14.13 15.89 8.70
N ILE A 86 14.21 16.94 7.88
CA ILE A 86 14.19 16.83 6.42
C ILE A 86 15.62 16.77 5.92
N ILE A 87 15.93 15.74 5.12
CA ILE A 87 17.26 15.52 4.56
C ILE A 87 17.16 15.68 3.04
N ASN A 88 17.86 16.67 2.49
CA ASN A 88 18.04 16.75 1.04
C ASN A 88 18.94 15.61 0.57
N ASP A 89 18.36 14.64 -0.12
CA ASP A 89 19.07 13.51 -0.72
C ASP A 89 19.51 13.85 -2.15
N ARG A 90 20.48 14.78 -2.24
CA ARG A 90 21.15 15.17 -3.50
C ARG A 90 20.20 15.64 -4.61
N SER A 91 19.22 16.47 -4.26
CA SER A 91 18.34 17.09 -5.26
C SER A 91 19.12 17.93 -6.27
N THR A 92 18.56 18.03 -7.48
CA THR A 92 19.12 18.77 -8.62
C THR A 92 18.30 19.99 -8.96
#